data_AF-A0A7Y5UUC2-F1
#
_entry.id   AF-A0A7Y5UUC2-F1
#
_cell.length_a   1.000
_cell.length_b   1.000
_cell.length_c   1.000
_cell.angle_alpha   90.00
_cell.angle_beta   90.00
_cell.angle_gamma   90.00
#
_symmetry.space_group_name_H-M   'P 1'
#
loop_
_entity.id
_entity.type
_entity.pdbx_description
1 polymer ?
#
loop_
_entity_poly.entity_id
_entity_poly.type
_entity_poly.pdbx_seq_one_letter_code
_entity_poly.pdbx_strand_id
1 'polypeptide(L)'
;MTSTQVGIDLGGTAAKSGRITLTGEILAERKELNVYPASHYVTPADKMKAALVDIEKEAEERTAELEARGMVLEAERLRQRTAFDVEMMRELGFCSGIENYSRHLSRREPGSRPWTLLDYFPRDWLLVVDESHMTIPQVVGMYK
;
A
#
# COMPACT_ATOMS: atom_id res chain seq x y z
N MET A 1 2.40 25.12 -5.29
CA MET A 1 2.26 24.33 -4.04
C MET A 1 3.26 24.85 -3.03
N THR A 2 2.81 25.34 -1.89
CA THR A 2 3.69 25.74 -0.78
C THR A 2 4.14 24.48 -0.07
N SER A 3 5.40 24.09 -0.22
CA SER A 3 5.96 22.98 0.54
C SER A 3 6.10 23.42 2.01
N THR A 4 5.64 22.57 2.93
CA THR A 4 5.75 22.79 4.38
C THR A 4 6.56 21.64 4.97
N GLN A 5 7.52 21.95 5.83
CA GLN A 5 8.29 20.98 6.62
C GLN A 5 7.97 21.13 8.10
N VAL A 6 8.17 20.06 8.87
CA VAL A 6 8.03 20.10 10.33
C VAL A 6 9.40 20.08 10.97
N GLY A 7 9.73 21.12 11.72
CA GLY A 7 10.92 21.16 12.58
C GLY A 7 10.58 20.67 13.98
N ILE A 8 11.37 19.71 14.48
CA ILE A 8 11.28 19.18 15.85
C ILE A 8 12.58 19.53 16.57
N ASP A 9 12.50 20.28 17.66
CA ASP A 9 13.63 20.54 18.55
C ASP A 9 13.52 19.66 19.81
N LEU A 10 14.60 18.93 20.09
CA LEU A 10 14.67 17.89 21.11
C LEU A 10 15.20 18.42 22.46
N GLY A 11 15.56 19.71 22.55
CA GLY A 11 16.21 20.32 23.72
C GLY A 11 15.27 21.01 24.73
N GLY A 12 13.95 21.05 24.51
CA GLY A 12 12.99 21.76 25.38
C GLY A 12 11.64 21.05 25.51
N THR A 13 10.86 21.39 26.54
CA THR A 13 9.53 20.80 26.83
C THR A 13 8.45 21.12 25.80
N ALA A 14 8.74 21.96 24.81
CA ALA A 14 7.87 22.20 23.67
C ALA A 14 8.71 22.68 22.47
N ALA A 15 8.67 21.94 21.37
CA ALA A 15 9.06 22.48 20.07
C ALA A 15 8.46 21.67 18.93
N LYS A 16 7.43 22.20 18.28
CA LYS A 16 6.95 21.69 16.99
C LYS A 16 6.54 22.88 16.17
N SER A 17 7.31 23.22 15.15
CA SER A 17 7.04 24.37 14.30
C SER A 17 6.90 23.91 12.85
N GLY A 18 5.76 24.20 12.23
CA GLY A 18 5.62 24.07 10.78
C GLY A 18 6.39 25.20 10.12
N ARG A 19 7.28 24.90 9.16
CA ARG A 19 8.06 25.91 8.43
C ARG A 19 7.75 25.86 6.94
N ILE A 20 7.72 27.02 6.29
CA ILE A 20 7.69 27.10 4.83
C ILE A 20 9.05 26.62 4.30
N THR A 21 9.06 25.57 3.47
CA THR A 21 10.29 24.94 2.98
C THR A 21 11.19 25.91 2.19
N LEU A 22 10.61 26.89 1.51
CA LEU A 22 11.34 27.84 0.67
C LEU A 22 11.93 29.03 1.42
N THR A 23 11.28 29.50 2.49
CA THR A 23 11.69 30.74 3.20
C THR A 23 12.21 30.47 4.61
N GLY A 24 11.99 29.27 5.16
CA GLY A 24 12.30 28.93 6.54
C GLY A 24 11.37 29.60 7.56
N GLU A 25 10.38 30.35 7.10
CA GLU A 25 9.43 31.07 7.96
C GLU A 25 8.61 30.09 8.79
N ILE A 26 8.52 30.36 10.09
CA ILE A 26 7.72 29.59 11.02
C ILE A 26 6.25 29.97 10.84
N LEU A 27 5.44 29.01 10.39
CA LEU A 27 4.01 29.16 10.17
C LEU A 27 3.21 29.11 11.48
N ALA A 28 3.56 28.16 12.35
CA ALA A 28 2.86 27.96 13.63
C ALA A 28 3.62 27.01 14.55
N GLU A 29 3.49 27.22 15.86
CA GLU A 29 3.89 26.26 16.89
C GLU A 29 2.73 25.34 17.29
N ARG A 30 3.00 24.05 17.49
CA ARG A 30 2.02 23.01 17.86
C ARG A 30 2.51 22.19 19.05
N LYS A 31 1.59 21.78 19.92
CA LYS A 31 1.89 20.86 21.03
C LYS A 31 1.88 19.39 20.61
N GLU A 32 1.08 19.06 19.59
CA GLU A 32 0.88 17.71 19.07
C GLU A 32 0.99 17.71 17.54
N LEU A 33 1.43 16.58 17.00
CA LEU A 33 1.62 16.37 15.56
C LEU A 33 1.32 14.90 15.26
N ASN A 34 0.51 14.67 14.22
CA ASN A 34 0.29 13.34 13.66
C ASN A 34 1.16 13.17 12.41
N VAL A 35 2.05 12.19 12.42
CA VAL A 35 2.87 11.83 11.26
C VAL A 35 2.29 10.55 10.66
N TYR A 36 1.73 10.67 9.46
CA TYR A 36 1.20 9.52 8.74
C TYR A 36 2.31 8.85 7.91
N PRO A 37 2.20 7.55 7.64
CA PRO A 37 3.19 6.85 6.83
C PRO A 37 3.28 7.43 5.41
N ALA A 38 4.49 7.40 4.84
CA ALA A 38 4.73 7.86 3.47
C ALA A 38 4.18 6.89 2.39
N SER A 39 3.61 5.75 2.79
CA SER A 39 3.07 4.72 1.90
C SER A 39 1.84 4.06 2.52
N HIS A 40 0.92 3.57 1.68
CA HIS A 40 -0.26 2.82 2.11
C HIS A 40 0.02 1.33 2.36
N TYR A 41 1.18 0.81 1.93
CA TYR A 41 1.54 -0.62 2.02
C TYR A 41 2.52 -0.94 3.16
N VAL A 42 2.50 -0.14 4.23
CA VAL A 42 3.39 -0.35 5.37
C VAL A 42 3.00 -1.63 6.11
N THR A 43 3.89 -2.62 6.05
CA THR A 43 3.70 -3.92 6.67
C THR A 43 4.80 -4.14 7.73
N PRO A 44 4.45 -4.51 8.97
CA PRO A 44 5.43 -4.89 9.99
C PRO A 44 6.36 -6.01 9.50
N ALA A 45 7.63 -6.00 9.92
CA ALA A 45 8.67 -6.90 9.39
C ALA A 45 8.36 -8.40 9.60
N ASP A 46 7.74 -8.74 10.73
CA ASP A 46 7.27 -10.09 11.07
C ASP A 46 6.18 -10.57 10.09
N LYS A 47 5.21 -9.70 9.78
CA LYS A 47 4.15 -9.99 8.81
C LYS A 47 4.68 -10.07 7.39
N MET A 48 5.64 -9.20 7.03
CA MET A 48 6.30 -9.24 5.73
C MET A 48 6.98 -10.60 5.52
N LYS A 49 7.76 -11.07 6.50
CA LYS A 49 8.44 -12.36 6.42
C LYS A 49 7.47 -13.53 6.19
N ALA A 50 6.35 -13.55 6.90
CA ALA A 50 5.33 -14.58 6.71
C ALA A 50 4.67 -14.49 5.32
N ALA A 51 4.37 -13.27 4.86
CA ALA A 51 3.78 -13.05 3.55
C ALA A 51 4.69 -13.50 2.40
N LEU A 52 6.01 -13.27 2.50
CA LEU A 52 6.97 -13.73 1.49
C LEU A 52 6.96 -15.25 1.30
N VAL A 53 6.86 -16.01 2.41
CA VAL A 53 6.74 -17.48 2.35
C VAL A 53 5.47 -17.91 1.62
N ASP A 54 4.35 -17.26 1.90
CA ASP A 54 3.08 -17.58 1.22
C ASP A 54 3.12 -17.23 -0.28
N ILE A 55 3.79 -16.13 -0.64
CA ILE A 55 3.95 -15.67 -2.04
C ILE A 55 4.84 -16.66 -2.81
N GLU A 56 5.99 -17.04 -2.26
CA GLU A 56 6.90 -18.01 -2.86
C GLU A 56 6.17 -19.34 -3.11
N LYS A 57 5.42 -19.82 -2.13
CA LYS A 57 4.63 -21.05 -2.25
C LYS A 57 3.56 -20.96 -3.34
N GLU A 58 2.76 -19.89 -3.37
CA GLU A 58 1.73 -19.71 -4.40
C GLU A 58 2.35 -19.60 -5.81
N ALA A 59 3.52 -18.97 -5.93
CA ALA A 59 4.25 -18.88 -7.19
C ALA A 59 4.76 -20.24 -7.67
N GLU A 60 5.28 -21.09 -6.78
CA GLU A 60 5.68 -22.47 -7.11
C GLU A 60 4.48 -23.28 -7.61
N GLU A 61 3.37 -23.27 -6.89
CA GLU A 61 2.14 -23.98 -7.27
C GLU A 61 1.63 -23.50 -8.64
N ARG A 62 1.60 -22.18 -8.87
CA ARG A 62 1.09 -21.60 -10.10
C ARG A 62 2.00 -21.87 -11.30
N THR A 63 3.32 -21.80 -11.12
CA THR A 63 4.27 -22.08 -12.20
C THR A 63 4.24 -23.55 -12.61
N ALA A 64 4.10 -24.47 -11.65
CA ALA A 64 3.92 -25.89 -11.94
C ALA A 64 2.62 -26.16 -12.73
N GLU A 65 1.51 -25.50 -12.40
CA GLU A 65 0.26 -25.61 -13.18
C GLU A 65 0.43 -25.12 -14.63
N LEU A 66 1.12 -23.98 -14.82
CA LEU A 66 1.37 -23.43 -16.15
C LEU A 66 2.27 -24.35 -16.98
N GLU A 67 3.33 -24.90 -16.40
CA GLU A 67 4.20 -25.87 -17.06
C GLU A 67 3.45 -27.15 -17.45
N ALA A 68 2.60 -27.67 -16.57
CA ALA A 68 1.76 -28.84 -16.86
C ALA A 68 0.78 -28.58 -18.03
N ARG A 69 0.45 -27.32 -18.31
CA ARG A 69 -0.37 -26.88 -19.44
C ARG A 69 0.43 -26.56 -20.70
N GLY A 70 1.75 -26.74 -20.68
CA GLY A 70 2.65 -26.38 -21.78
C GLY A 70 2.95 -24.89 -21.91
N MET A 71 2.54 -24.07 -20.94
CA MET A 71 2.74 -22.62 -20.89
C MET A 71 4.07 -22.25 -20.24
N VAL A 72 5.17 -22.79 -20.78
CA VAL A 72 6.51 -22.71 -20.16
C VAL A 72 7.03 -21.27 -20.12
N LEU A 73 6.76 -20.45 -21.15
CA LEU A 73 7.21 -19.06 -21.19
C LEU A 73 6.48 -18.19 -20.15
N GLU A 74 5.19 -18.42 -19.96
CA GLU A 74 4.37 -17.74 -18.95
C GLU A 74 4.79 -18.13 -17.53
N ALA A 75 5.08 -19.42 -17.31
CA ALA A 75 5.62 -19.91 -16.05
C ALA A 75 6.95 -19.24 -15.72
N GLU A 76 7.89 -19.19 -16.68
CA GLU A 76 9.19 -18.58 -16.47
C GLU A 76 9.09 -17.07 -16.24
N ARG A 77 8.23 -16.37 -16.99
CA ARG A 77 7.97 -14.94 -16.76
C ARG A 77 7.44 -14.67 -15.36
N LEU A 78 6.48 -15.47 -14.90
CA LEU A 78 5.92 -15.34 -13.55
C LEU A 78 7.00 -15.58 -12.49
N ARG A 79 7.76 -16.68 -12.63
CA ARG A 79 8.85 -17.05 -11.72
C ARG A 79 9.88 -15.94 -11.57
N GLN A 80 10.42 -15.44 -12.68
CA GLN A 80 11.44 -14.38 -12.67
C GLN A 80 10.93 -13.10 -12.02
N ARG A 81 9.70 -12.68 -12.36
CA ARG A 81 9.11 -11.46 -11.82
C ARG A 81 8.88 -11.57 -10.32
N THR A 82 8.26 -12.66 -9.88
CA THR A 82 7.95 -12.85 -8.46
C THR A 82 9.22 -13.01 -7.62
N ALA A 83 10.23 -13.73 -8.11
CA ALA A 83 11.51 -13.87 -7.41
C ALA A 83 12.20 -12.51 -7.19
N PHE A 84 12.24 -11.66 -8.22
CA PHE A 84 12.79 -10.31 -8.11
C PHE A 84 12.01 -9.44 -7.13
N ASP A 85 10.67 -9.45 -7.19
CA ASP A 85 9.84 -8.66 -6.29
C ASP A 85 10.00 -9.12 -4.82
N VAL A 86 10.12 -10.43 -4.58
CA VAL A 86 10.37 -11.02 -3.26
C VAL A 86 11.73 -10.59 -2.71
N GLU A 87 12.78 -10.59 -3.53
CA GLU A 87 14.10 -10.09 -3.15
C GLU A 87 14.05 -8.61 -2.77
N MET A 88 13.38 -7.78 -3.58
CA MET A 88 13.20 -6.36 -3.31
C MET A 88 12.43 -6.11 -2.02
N MET A 89 11.35 -6.86 -1.77
CA MET A 89 10.60 -6.77 -0.51
C MET A 89 11.42 -7.24 0.70
N ARG A 90 12.33 -8.20 0.53
CA ARG A 90 13.19 -8.71 1.60
C ARG A 90 14.28 -7.71 1.99
N GLU A 91 14.91 -7.07 1.01
CA GLU A 91 16.04 -6.15 1.21
C GLU A 91 15.60 -4.72 1.53
N LEU A 92 14.62 -4.20 0.77
CA LEU A 92 14.19 -2.80 0.85
C LEU A 92 12.85 -2.61 1.58
N GLY A 93 12.11 -3.69 1.84
CA GLY A 93 10.77 -3.62 2.41
C GLY A 93 9.67 -3.23 1.42
N PHE A 94 9.99 -3.05 0.14
CA PHE A 94 9.02 -2.75 -0.91
C PHE A 94 9.49 -3.21 -2.30
N CYS A 95 8.54 -3.35 -3.23
CA CYS A 95 8.82 -3.55 -4.66
C CYS A 95 7.90 -2.66 -5.51
N SER A 96 8.19 -2.55 -6.80
CA SER A 96 7.26 -1.95 -7.76
C SER A 96 6.07 -2.88 -7.97
N GLY A 97 4.85 -2.37 -7.87
CA GLY A 97 3.66 -3.21 -7.98
C GLY A 97 3.30 -3.98 -6.71
N ILE A 98 3.72 -3.49 -5.54
CA ILE A 98 3.48 -4.14 -4.23
C ILE A 98 1.98 -4.39 -3.95
N GLU A 99 1.08 -3.60 -4.57
CA GLU A 99 -0.37 -3.76 -4.48
C GLU A 99 -0.87 -5.13 -4.96
N ASN A 100 -0.14 -5.77 -5.89
CA ASN A 100 -0.47 -7.10 -6.40
C ASN A 100 -0.31 -8.19 -5.32
N TYR A 101 0.48 -7.91 -4.27
CA TYR A 101 0.70 -8.78 -3.14
C TYR A 101 -0.16 -8.42 -1.92
N SER A 102 -1.07 -7.45 -2.04
CA SER A 102 -1.83 -6.88 -0.93
C SER A 102 -2.61 -7.91 -0.11
N ARG A 103 -3.10 -8.99 -0.73
CA ARG A 103 -3.77 -10.10 -0.03
C ARG A 103 -2.83 -10.79 0.97
N HIS A 104 -1.63 -11.17 0.51
CA HIS A 104 -0.60 -11.82 1.33
C HIS A 104 -0.08 -10.90 2.42
N LEU A 105 0.26 -9.66 2.06
CA LEU A 105 0.76 -8.65 2.99
C LEU A 105 -0.24 -8.32 4.10
N SER A 106 -1.53 -8.29 3.76
CA SER A 106 -2.62 -8.09 4.72
C SER A 106 -3.08 -9.38 5.41
N ARG A 107 -2.49 -10.53 5.07
CA ARG A 107 -2.82 -11.85 5.61
C ARG A 107 -4.31 -12.19 5.49
N ARG A 108 -4.91 -11.84 4.35
CA ARG A 108 -6.32 -12.11 4.08
C ARG A 108 -6.49 -13.43 3.32
N GLU A 109 -7.61 -14.09 3.56
CA GLU A 109 -7.99 -15.31 2.85
C GLU A 109 -8.19 -15.06 1.34
N PRO A 110 -7.97 -16.07 0.49
CA PRO A 110 -8.36 -16.02 -0.93
C PRO A 110 -9.84 -15.61 -1.11
N GLY A 111 -10.11 -14.78 -2.11
CA GLY A 111 -11.46 -14.26 -2.39
C GLY A 111 -11.94 -13.15 -1.46
N SER A 112 -11.17 -12.76 -0.44
CA SER A 112 -11.54 -11.65 0.43
C SER A 112 -11.56 -10.31 -0.32
N ARG A 113 -12.55 -9.46 0.00
CA ARG A 113 -12.68 -8.12 -0.56
C ARG A 113 -11.42 -7.28 -0.28
N PRO A 114 -10.97 -6.43 -1.22
CA PRO A 114 -9.87 -5.52 -0.97
C PRO A 114 -10.25 -4.46 0.08
N TRP A 115 -9.22 -3.89 0.70
CA TRP A 115 -9.35 -2.62 1.41
C TRP A 115 -9.52 -1.48 0.40
N THR A 116 -10.41 -0.55 0.71
CA THR A 116 -10.74 0.59 -0.13
C THR A 116 -10.75 1.87 0.70
N LEU A 117 -10.85 3.03 0.03
CA LEU A 117 -11.04 4.30 0.71
C LEU A 117 -12.24 4.29 1.67
N LEU A 118 -13.31 3.55 1.33
CA LEU A 118 -14.52 3.47 2.15
C LEU A 118 -14.26 2.84 3.52
N ASP A 119 -13.23 1.99 3.66
CA ASP A 119 -12.87 1.35 4.91
C ASP A 119 -12.19 2.29 5.92
N TYR A 120 -11.72 3.46 5.47
CA TYR A 120 -11.12 4.48 6.33
C TYR A 120 -12.17 5.39 6.98
N PHE A 121 -13.39 5.40 6.46
CA PHE A 121 -14.48 6.20 7.04
C PHE A 121 -15.04 5.52 8.30
N PRO A 122 -15.52 6.31 9.28
CA PRO A 122 -16.28 5.75 10.40
C PRO A 122 -17.58 5.11 9.89
N ARG A 123 -18.22 4.29 10.72
CA ARG A 123 -19.41 3.52 10.30
C ARG A 123 -20.60 4.39 9.87
N ASP A 124 -20.69 5.60 10.39
CA ASP A 124 -21.78 6.57 10.23
C ASP A 124 -21.45 7.67 9.20
N TRP A 125 -20.79 7.29 8.11
CA TRP A 125 -20.40 8.21 7.04
C TRP A 125 -21.54 8.48 6.04
N LEU A 126 -21.42 9.61 5.32
CA LEU A 126 -22.33 10.01 4.25
C LEU A 126 -21.64 9.88 2.89
N LEU A 127 -22.29 9.20 1.94
CA LEU A 127 -21.90 9.21 0.53
C LEU A 127 -22.85 10.13 -0.26
N VAL A 128 -22.27 11.10 -0.98
CA VAL A 128 -22.99 11.83 -2.02
C VAL A 128 -22.43 11.36 -3.36
N VAL A 129 -23.31 10.83 -4.21
CA VAL A 129 -22.94 10.39 -5.56
C VAL A 129 -23.46 11.43 -6.54
N ASP A 130 -22.54 12.22 -7.07
CA ASP A 130 -22.86 13.15 -8.14
C ASP A 130 -23.18 12.38 -9.44
N GLU A 131 -24.13 12.90 -10.21
CA GLU A 131 -24.65 12.27 -11.44
C GLU A 131 -24.87 10.75 -11.33
N SER A 132 -25.57 10.33 -10.26
CA SER A 132 -25.73 8.90 -9.91
C SER A 132 -26.22 8.00 -11.05
N HIS A 133 -27.03 8.54 -11.97
CA HIS A 133 -27.52 7.83 -13.15
C HIS A 133 -26.41 7.39 -14.13
N MET A 134 -25.24 8.06 -14.11
CA MET A 134 -24.04 7.71 -14.85
C MET A 134 -22.98 7.04 -13.95
N THR A 135 -22.77 7.59 -12.75
CA THR A 135 -21.70 7.15 -11.83
C THR A 135 -21.91 5.74 -11.30
N ILE A 136 -23.14 5.35 -10.97
CA ILE A 136 -23.43 4.00 -10.45
C ILE A 136 -23.13 2.92 -11.51
N PRO A 137 -23.63 3.01 -12.76
CA PRO A 137 -23.24 2.09 -13.82
C PRO A 137 -21.73 1.98 -14.03
N GLN A 138 -21.01 3.09 -13.97
CA GLN A 138 -19.55 3.11 -14.13
C GLN A 138 -18.84 2.29 -13.04
N VAL A 139 -19.18 2.52 -11.76
CA VAL A 139 -18.58 1.79 -10.63
C VAL A 139 -18.86 0.28 -10.74
N VAL A 140 -20.09 -0.10 -11.09
CA VAL A 140 -20.45 -1.51 -11.30
C VAL A 140 -19.65 -2.14 -12.45
N GLY A 141 -19.33 -1.36 -13.48
CA GLY A 141 -18.53 -1.80 -14.63
C GLY A 141 -17.04 -2.01 -14.34
N MET A 142 -16.51 -1.53 -13.20
CA MET A 142 -15.06 -1.66 -12.90
C MET A 142 -14.62 -3.08 -12.50
N TYR A 143 -15.56 -3.94 -12.07
CA TYR A 143 -15.26 -5.32 -11.65
C TYR A 143 -15.79 -6.37 -12.63
N LYS A 144 -16.81 -6.03 -13.43
CA LYS A 144 -17.50 -6.97 -14.33
C LYS A 144 -16.72 -7.33 -15.58
#